data_AF-K1U6L0-F1
#
_entry.id   AF-K1U6L0-F1
#
_cell.length_a   1.000
_cell.length_b   1.000
_cell.length_c   1.000
_cell.angle_alpha   90.00
_cell.angle_beta   90.00
_cell.angle_gamma   90.00
#
_symmetry.space_group_name_H-M   'P 1'
#
loop_
_entity.id
_entity.type
_entity.pdbx_description
1 polymer ?
#
loop_
_entity_poly.entity_id
_entity_poly.type
_entity_poly.pdbx_seq_one_letter_code
_entity_poly.pdbx_strand_id
1 'polypeptide(L)'
;NMDIYTEDIRLLTPNARFILFDACFNGSFHLDDNIVGSYIFNKGKTIATMGCTVNTIQDKWPDEFLGLLAAGMRIGQFTRFTCFLENHLIGDPTFHFTNNAGLDMDINQALVVQEGNVTFWKKQLNSPMADMQAMALRQLSMANYSGLVELLKKSYTNRTISLVRLEALR
;
A
#
# COMPACT_ATOMS: atom_id res chain seq x y z
N ASN A 1 -29.63 13.40 -1.84
CA ASN A 1 -28.22 13.77 -1.66
C ASN A 1 -27.39 12.49 -1.78
N MET A 2 -26.26 12.50 -2.49
CA MET A 2 -25.38 11.32 -2.67
C MET A 2 -24.06 11.44 -1.88
N ASP A 3 -23.90 12.52 -1.13
CA ASP A 3 -22.74 12.72 -0.27
C ASP A 3 -22.80 11.81 0.96
N ILE A 4 -21.63 11.44 1.48
CA ILE A 4 -21.47 10.69 2.73
C ILE A 4 -20.85 11.64 3.75
N TYR A 5 -21.56 11.87 4.84
CA TYR A 5 -21.06 12.66 5.96
C TYR A 5 -20.66 11.76 7.13
N THR A 6 -19.94 12.32 8.08
CA THR A 6 -19.51 11.63 9.30
C THR A 6 -20.70 11.17 10.14
N GLU A 7 -21.83 11.91 10.12
CA GLU A 7 -23.10 11.51 10.71
C GLU A 7 -23.63 10.20 10.13
N ASP A 8 -23.55 10.02 8.81
CA ASP A 8 -23.98 8.79 8.15
C ASP A 8 -23.10 7.62 8.59
N ILE A 9 -21.78 7.84 8.67
CA ILE A 9 -20.82 6.82 9.07
C ILE A 9 -21.09 6.35 10.50
N ARG A 10 -21.43 7.26 11.42
CA ARG A 10 -21.72 6.93 12.84
C ARG A 10 -22.94 6.03 13.02
N LEU A 11 -23.84 5.97 12.04
CA LEU A 11 -24.98 5.06 12.03
C LEU A 11 -24.62 3.65 11.54
N LEU A 12 -23.44 3.48 10.93
CA LEU A 12 -22.97 2.20 10.42
C LEU A 12 -22.36 1.33 11.51
N THR A 13 -22.22 0.04 11.22
CA THR A 13 -21.35 -0.89 11.95
C THR A 13 -20.40 -1.58 10.97
N PRO A 14 -19.34 -0.89 10.50
CA PRO A 14 -18.51 -1.36 9.39
C PRO A 14 -17.83 -2.69 9.72
N ASN A 15 -17.90 -3.65 8.79
CA ASN A 15 -17.18 -4.92 8.89
C ASN A 15 -15.83 -4.88 8.15
N ALA A 16 -15.51 -3.83 7.39
CA ALA A 16 -14.19 -3.67 6.80
C ALA A 16 -13.12 -3.58 7.91
N ARG A 17 -11.98 -4.27 7.76
CA ARG A 17 -10.85 -4.19 8.71
C ARG A 17 -9.90 -3.05 8.41
N PHE A 18 -9.72 -2.79 7.12
CA PHE A 18 -8.89 -1.71 6.60
C PHE A 18 -9.71 -0.91 5.59
N ILE A 19 -9.62 0.41 5.63
CA ILE A 19 -10.27 1.30 4.67
C ILE A 19 -9.24 2.32 4.19
N LEU A 20 -9.00 2.34 2.87
CA LEU A 20 -8.13 3.29 2.19
C LEU A 20 -9.00 4.32 1.47
N PHE A 21 -8.84 5.59 1.82
CA PHE A 21 -9.51 6.72 1.20
C PHE A 21 -8.59 7.41 0.21
N ASP A 22 -8.92 7.30 -1.07
CA ASP A 22 -8.30 8.08 -2.14
C ASP A 22 -9.12 9.33 -2.44
N ALA A 23 -9.17 10.23 -1.45
CA ALA A 23 -9.83 11.52 -1.59
C ALA A 23 -9.26 12.56 -0.62
N CYS A 24 -9.44 13.83 -0.99
CA CYS A 24 -8.92 14.98 -0.24
C CYS A 24 -9.56 15.05 1.16
N PHE A 25 -8.79 15.47 2.15
CA PHE A 25 -9.25 15.84 3.50
C PHE A 25 -9.96 14.75 4.33
N ASN A 26 -10.14 13.52 3.82
CA ASN A 26 -10.77 12.46 4.61
C ASN A 26 -9.97 12.10 5.86
N GLY A 27 -8.66 12.34 5.82
CA GLY A 27 -7.68 12.11 6.86
C GLY A 27 -7.35 13.32 7.73
N SER A 28 -8.09 14.43 7.66
CA SER A 28 -7.82 15.68 8.39
C SER A 28 -8.00 15.55 9.91
N PHE A 29 -7.16 14.73 10.55
CA PHE A 29 -7.22 14.42 11.98
C PHE A 29 -6.96 15.62 12.89
N HIS A 30 -6.47 16.73 12.34
CA HIS A 30 -6.29 17.99 13.05
C HIS A 30 -7.60 18.80 13.17
N LEU A 31 -8.68 18.36 12.53
CA LEU A 31 -10.04 18.90 12.67
C LEU A 31 -10.87 18.01 13.59
N ASP A 32 -11.90 18.61 14.21
CA ASP A 32 -12.78 17.95 15.17
C ASP A 32 -13.49 16.72 14.61
N ASP A 33 -13.74 16.71 13.30
CA ASP A 33 -14.45 15.65 12.63
C ASP A 33 -13.84 15.31 11.27
N ASN A 34 -13.62 14.03 11.04
CA ASN A 34 -13.02 13.53 9.81
C ASN A 34 -13.52 12.11 9.51
N ILE A 35 -13.49 11.77 8.22
CA ILE A 35 -14.04 10.51 7.71
C ILE A 35 -13.27 9.31 8.26
N VAL A 36 -11.92 9.34 8.23
CA VAL A 36 -11.10 8.21 8.72
C VAL A 36 -11.33 7.93 10.21
N GLY A 37 -11.47 8.98 11.02
CA GLY A 37 -11.76 8.94 12.45
C GLY A 37 -13.14 8.37 12.71
N SER A 38 -14.13 8.81 11.93
CA SER A 38 -15.50 8.29 12.02
C SER A 38 -15.59 6.80 11.69
N TYR A 39 -14.71 6.24 10.87
CA TYR A 39 -14.68 4.79 10.63
C TYR A 39 -13.95 3.99 11.70
N ILE A 40 -12.84 4.51 12.24
CA ILE A 40 -12.01 3.76 13.18
C ILE A 40 -12.54 3.80 14.61
N PHE A 41 -13.16 4.91 15.02
CA PHE A 41 -13.71 5.06 16.37
C PHE A 41 -15.18 4.66 16.49
N ASN A 42 -15.84 4.34 15.38
CA ASN A 42 -17.23 3.87 15.39
C ASN A 42 -17.32 2.37 15.75
N LYS A 43 -18.52 1.93 16.17
CA LYS A 43 -18.88 0.52 16.32
C LYS A 43 -18.54 -0.24 15.04
N GLY A 44 -18.02 -1.44 15.17
CA GLY A 44 -17.70 -2.28 14.02
C GLY A 44 -16.41 -3.03 14.24
N LYS A 45 -15.72 -3.31 13.13
CA LYS A 45 -14.49 -4.09 13.13
C LYS A 45 -13.35 -3.41 12.36
N THR A 46 -13.47 -2.11 12.06
CA THR A 46 -12.37 -1.32 11.49
C THR A 46 -11.20 -1.33 12.46
N ILE A 47 -10.01 -1.71 11.99
CA ILE A 47 -8.77 -1.80 12.77
C ILE A 47 -7.80 -0.70 12.36
N ALA A 48 -7.82 -0.33 11.07
CA ALA A 48 -6.99 0.73 10.53
C ALA A 48 -7.70 1.46 9.39
N THR A 49 -7.39 2.73 9.24
CA THR A 49 -7.85 3.59 8.14
C THR A 49 -6.67 4.38 7.59
N MET A 50 -6.72 4.72 6.31
CA MET A 50 -5.71 5.58 5.69
C MET A 50 -6.40 6.65 4.85
N GLY A 51 -5.99 7.91 5.00
CA GLY A 51 -6.58 9.01 4.24
C GLY A 51 -5.73 10.28 4.28
N CYS A 52 -6.09 11.27 3.47
CA CYS A 52 -5.30 12.49 3.30
C CYS A 52 -5.72 13.63 4.23
N THR A 53 -4.75 14.31 4.86
CA THR A 53 -4.98 15.51 5.69
C THR A 53 -5.19 16.78 4.88
N VAL A 54 -4.73 16.79 3.64
CA VAL A 54 -4.88 17.92 2.70
C VAL A 54 -5.34 17.41 1.34
N ASN A 55 -5.31 18.28 0.32
CA ASN A 55 -5.57 17.89 -1.06
C ASN A 55 -4.69 16.71 -1.48
N THR A 56 -5.28 15.73 -2.16
CA THR A 56 -4.51 14.66 -2.79
C THR A 56 -3.72 15.24 -3.95
N ILE A 57 -2.47 14.80 -4.10
CA ILE A 57 -1.75 14.99 -5.38
C ILE A 57 -2.51 14.13 -6.40
N GLN A 58 -2.95 14.74 -7.50
CA GLN A 58 -3.83 14.08 -8.47
C GLN A 58 -3.16 12.90 -9.21
N ASP A 59 -1.83 12.85 -9.22
CA ASP A 59 -1.04 11.79 -9.85
C ASP A 59 -0.60 10.69 -8.87
N LYS A 60 -1.28 10.53 -7.73
CA LYS A 60 -0.97 9.43 -6.80
C LYS A 60 -1.37 8.09 -7.39
N TRP A 61 -0.60 7.06 -7.07
CA TRP A 61 -0.94 5.66 -7.27
C TRP A 61 -1.29 5.04 -5.90
N PRO A 62 -2.51 5.28 -5.38
CA PRO A 62 -2.89 4.97 -4.00
C PRO A 62 -2.96 3.46 -3.71
N ASP A 63 -3.24 2.66 -4.73
CA ASP A 63 -3.35 1.20 -4.70
C ASP A 63 -2.04 0.49 -5.08
N GLU A 64 -0.92 1.22 -5.14
CA GLU A 64 0.42 0.64 -5.28
C GLU A 64 0.67 -0.45 -4.23
N PHE A 65 1.10 -1.64 -4.67
CA PHE A 65 1.35 -2.80 -3.80
C PHE A 65 0.14 -3.35 -3.04
N LEU A 66 -1.10 -2.95 -3.39
CA LEU A 66 -2.30 -3.35 -2.65
C LEU A 66 -2.47 -4.88 -2.59
N GLY A 67 -2.08 -5.61 -3.64
CA GLY A 67 -2.14 -7.08 -3.67
C GLY A 67 -1.20 -7.76 -2.67
N LEU A 68 -0.16 -7.08 -2.16
CA LEU A 68 0.67 -7.62 -1.08
C LEU A 68 -0.10 -7.69 0.25
N LEU A 69 -1.16 -6.91 0.44
CA LEU A 69 -2.05 -7.07 1.60
C LEU A 69 -2.70 -8.46 1.61
N ALA A 70 -3.08 -8.98 0.42
CA ALA A 70 -3.60 -10.34 0.26
C ALA A 70 -2.52 -11.42 0.47
N ALA A 71 -1.25 -11.06 0.32
CA ALA A 71 -0.10 -11.89 0.69
C ALA A 71 0.27 -11.81 2.19
N GLY A 72 -0.54 -11.11 3.00
CA GLY A 72 -0.32 -10.95 4.43
C GLY A 72 0.67 -9.85 4.80
N MET A 73 0.94 -8.89 3.90
CA MET A 73 1.70 -7.68 4.25
C MET A 73 0.96 -6.90 5.34
N ARG A 74 1.70 -6.47 6.36
CA ARG A 74 1.19 -5.60 7.42
C ARG A 74 0.86 -4.23 6.86
N ILE A 75 -0.22 -3.62 7.34
CA ILE A 75 -0.65 -2.30 6.88
C ILE A 75 0.46 -1.26 7.07
N GLY A 76 1.21 -1.32 8.18
CA GLY A 76 2.35 -0.44 8.41
C GLY A 76 3.49 -0.62 7.40
N GLN A 77 3.72 -1.86 6.94
CA GLN A 77 4.68 -2.11 5.86
C GLN A 77 4.17 -1.54 4.54
N PHE A 78 2.90 -1.74 4.22
CA PHE A 78 2.26 -1.14 3.04
C PHE A 78 2.41 0.38 3.06
N THR A 79 2.04 1.02 4.17
CA THR A 79 2.21 2.46 4.38
C THR A 79 3.66 2.91 4.24
N ARG A 80 4.65 2.15 4.72
CA ARG A 80 6.07 2.52 4.55
C ARG A 80 6.47 2.76 3.09
N PHE A 81 5.85 2.06 2.14
CA PHE A 81 6.16 2.20 0.71
C PHE A 81 5.24 3.14 -0.05
N THR A 82 4.01 3.36 0.44
CA THR A 82 2.96 4.14 -0.24
C THR A 82 2.66 5.49 0.43
N CYS A 83 3.33 5.81 1.54
CA CYS A 83 3.15 7.07 2.27
C CYS A 83 3.77 8.26 1.52
N PHE A 84 2.98 9.32 1.41
CA PHE A 84 3.34 10.68 1.05
C PHE A 84 3.11 11.59 2.26
N LEU A 85 3.54 12.85 2.17
CA LEU A 85 3.36 13.82 3.26
C LEU A 85 1.88 14.02 3.62
N GLU A 86 0.97 13.88 2.66
CA GLU A 86 -0.45 14.19 2.85
C GLU A 86 -1.28 13.01 3.37
N ASN A 87 -0.87 11.74 3.19
CA ASN A 87 -1.65 10.58 3.63
C ASN A 87 -1.11 9.95 4.90
N HIS A 88 -2.02 9.60 5.80
CA HIS A 88 -1.67 9.08 7.12
C HIS A 88 -2.45 7.80 7.42
N LEU A 89 -1.75 6.85 8.02
CA LEU A 89 -2.34 5.66 8.61
C LEU A 89 -2.78 5.96 10.04
N ILE A 90 -4.02 5.62 10.37
CA ILE A 90 -4.60 5.73 11.71
C ILE A 90 -5.08 4.35 12.13
N GLY A 91 -4.71 3.90 13.33
CA GLY A 91 -5.06 2.57 13.85
C GLY A 91 -3.85 1.67 14.06
N ASP A 92 -4.07 0.36 14.02
CA ASP A 92 -3.02 -0.64 14.27
C ASP A 92 -2.20 -0.94 12.99
N PRO A 93 -0.93 -0.50 12.91
CA PRO A 93 -0.08 -0.76 11.76
C PRO A 93 0.38 -2.23 11.66
N THR A 94 0.21 -3.02 12.71
CA THR A 94 0.67 -4.41 12.76
C THR A 94 -0.35 -5.39 12.19
N PHE A 95 -1.59 -4.95 11.99
CA PHE A 95 -2.64 -5.75 11.39
C PHE A 95 -2.24 -6.22 9.99
N HIS A 96 -2.56 -7.47 9.68
CA HIS A 96 -2.43 -8.05 8.36
C HIS A 96 -3.56 -9.05 8.11
N PHE A 97 -3.87 -9.27 6.83
CA PHE A 97 -4.79 -10.32 6.43
C PHE A 97 -4.10 -11.68 6.43
N THR A 98 -4.91 -12.74 6.45
CA THR A 98 -4.41 -14.09 6.18
C THR A 98 -3.93 -14.16 4.73
N ASN A 99 -2.74 -14.70 4.51
CA ASN A 99 -2.21 -14.89 3.16
C ASN A 99 -3.11 -15.84 2.35
N ASN A 100 -3.70 -15.34 1.28
CA ASN A 100 -4.48 -16.11 0.32
C ASN A 100 -4.07 -15.83 -1.14
N ALA A 101 -2.94 -15.12 -1.34
CA ALA A 101 -2.47 -14.69 -2.66
C ALA A 101 -1.51 -15.70 -3.34
N GLY A 102 -1.24 -16.84 -2.71
CA GLY A 102 -0.36 -17.88 -3.26
C GLY A 102 1.13 -17.52 -3.22
N LEU A 103 1.52 -16.52 -2.41
CA LEU A 103 2.92 -16.21 -2.15
C LEU A 103 3.48 -17.15 -1.09
N ASP A 104 4.39 -18.03 -1.48
CA ASP A 104 5.04 -19.01 -0.59
C ASP A 104 6.22 -18.41 0.20
N MET A 105 5.97 -17.27 0.85
CA MET A 105 6.93 -16.59 1.72
C MET A 105 6.25 -15.55 2.61
N ASP A 106 6.80 -15.30 3.80
CA ASP A 106 6.41 -14.15 4.63
C ASP A 106 7.06 -12.88 4.06
N ILE A 107 6.25 -12.06 3.38
CA ILE A 107 6.68 -10.79 2.80
C ILE A 107 7.20 -9.83 3.86
N ASN A 108 6.64 -9.82 5.07
CA ASN A 108 7.07 -8.90 6.13
C ASN A 108 8.47 -9.25 6.62
N GLN A 109 8.74 -10.55 6.78
CA GLN A 109 10.08 -11.02 7.15
C GLN A 109 11.09 -10.77 6.02
N ALA A 110 10.71 -11.06 4.77
CA ALA A 110 11.59 -10.87 3.62
C ALA A 110 12.03 -9.42 3.43
N LEU A 111 11.11 -8.45 3.59
CA LEU A 111 11.38 -7.02 3.48
C LEU A 111 12.38 -6.49 4.52
N VAL A 112 12.64 -7.25 5.58
CA VAL A 112 13.60 -6.88 6.64
C VAL A 112 14.88 -7.69 6.48
N VAL A 113 14.77 -9.02 6.42
CA VAL A 113 15.93 -9.92 6.42
C VAL A 113 16.70 -9.89 5.09
N GLN A 114 16.02 -9.57 3.99
CA GLN A 114 16.62 -9.53 2.65
C GLN A 114 16.89 -8.10 2.17
N GLU A 115 16.83 -7.10 3.06
CA GLU A 115 17.19 -5.73 2.71
C GLU A 115 18.60 -5.67 2.11
N GLY A 116 18.75 -4.99 0.96
CA GLY A 116 20.02 -4.93 0.24
C GLY A 116 20.44 -6.22 -0.48
N ASN A 117 19.75 -7.35 -0.31
CA ASN A 117 20.10 -8.61 -0.98
C ASN A 117 19.66 -8.63 -2.45
N VAL A 118 20.52 -8.12 -3.32
CA VAL A 118 20.30 -8.07 -4.78
C VAL A 118 19.97 -9.44 -5.36
N THR A 119 20.66 -10.50 -4.92
CA THR A 119 20.46 -11.86 -5.46
C THR A 119 19.05 -12.37 -5.14
N PHE A 120 18.57 -12.12 -3.92
CA PHE A 120 17.22 -12.48 -3.52
C PHE A 120 16.18 -11.70 -4.33
N TRP A 121 16.26 -10.38 -4.36
CA TRP A 121 15.25 -9.56 -5.03
C TRP A 121 15.21 -9.76 -6.55
N LYS A 122 16.35 -10.04 -7.20
CA LYS A 122 16.36 -10.44 -8.62
C LYS A 122 15.55 -11.70 -8.90
N LYS A 123 15.51 -12.68 -7.99
CA LYS A 123 14.69 -13.88 -8.16
C LYS A 123 13.19 -13.53 -8.11
N GLN A 124 12.82 -12.57 -7.27
CA GLN A 124 11.43 -12.17 -7.07
C GLN A 124 10.81 -11.42 -8.27
N LEU A 125 11.64 -10.96 -9.23
CA LEU A 125 11.19 -10.44 -10.53
C LEU A 125 10.43 -11.48 -11.39
N ASN A 126 10.46 -12.75 -11.00
CA ASN A 126 9.72 -13.84 -11.65
C ASN A 126 8.56 -14.36 -10.79
N SER A 127 8.22 -13.67 -9.69
CA SER A 127 7.07 -14.02 -8.86
C SER A 127 5.78 -14.07 -9.69
N PRO A 128 4.85 -15.00 -9.39
CA PRO A 128 3.54 -15.00 -10.03
C PRO A 128 2.71 -13.75 -9.70
N MET A 129 3.04 -13.03 -8.62
CA MET A 129 2.35 -11.81 -8.22
C MET A 129 2.99 -10.57 -8.84
N ALA A 130 2.16 -9.79 -9.54
CA ALA A 130 2.57 -8.50 -10.11
C ALA A 130 3.17 -7.55 -9.07
N ASP A 131 2.52 -7.40 -7.91
CA ASP A 131 2.99 -6.50 -6.85
C ASP A 131 4.29 -6.98 -6.20
N MET A 132 4.55 -8.29 -6.20
CA MET A 132 5.84 -8.83 -5.73
C MET A 132 6.96 -8.54 -6.74
N GLN A 133 6.67 -8.61 -8.06
CA GLN A 133 7.62 -8.18 -9.09
C GLN A 133 7.91 -6.67 -8.97
N ALA A 134 6.88 -5.86 -8.75
CA ALA A 134 7.03 -4.41 -8.54
C ALA A 134 7.84 -4.12 -7.26
N MET A 135 7.53 -4.77 -6.14
CA MET A 135 8.31 -4.64 -4.90
C MET A 135 9.77 -5.05 -5.10
N ALA A 136 10.04 -6.09 -5.89
CA ALA A 136 11.41 -6.47 -6.22
C ALA A 136 12.18 -5.37 -6.97
N LEU A 137 11.53 -4.65 -7.90
CA LEU A 137 12.13 -3.47 -8.54
C LEU A 137 12.43 -2.37 -7.51
N ARG A 138 11.47 -2.06 -6.61
CA ARG A 138 11.66 -1.09 -5.53
C ARG A 138 12.85 -1.43 -4.65
N GLN A 139 12.96 -2.68 -4.22
CA GLN A 139 14.04 -3.16 -3.35
C GLN A 139 15.40 -3.13 -4.04
N LEU A 140 15.47 -3.46 -5.33
CA LEU A 140 16.71 -3.34 -6.12
C LEU A 140 17.13 -1.88 -6.32
N SER A 141 16.17 -0.96 -6.45
CA SER A 141 16.42 0.48 -6.49
C SER A 141 17.01 0.97 -5.18
N MET A 142 16.36 0.65 -4.06
CA MET A 142 16.83 1.00 -2.70
C MET A 142 18.22 0.40 -2.39
N ALA A 143 18.55 -0.76 -2.96
CA ALA A 143 19.85 -1.41 -2.82
C ALA A 143 20.95 -0.83 -3.72
N ASN A 144 20.67 0.23 -4.51
CA ASN A 144 21.59 0.80 -5.50
C ASN A 144 22.18 -0.25 -6.46
N TYR A 145 21.35 -1.19 -6.93
CA TYR A 145 21.81 -2.24 -7.86
C TYR A 145 22.43 -1.62 -9.12
N SER A 146 23.69 -1.97 -9.42
CA SER A 146 24.44 -1.37 -10.54
C SER A 146 23.78 -1.56 -11.92
N GLY A 147 22.99 -2.62 -12.10
CA GLY A 147 22.24 -2.89 -13.33
C GLY A 147 20.82 -2.30 -13.36
N LEU A 148 20.47 -1.40 -12.43
CA LEU A 148 19.11 -0.91 -12.24
C LEU A 148 18.54 -0.23 -13.50
N VAL A 149 19.28 0.69 -14.12
CA VAL A 149 18.77 1.46 -15.28
C VAL A 149 18.35 0.55 -16.43
N GLU A 150 19.18 -0.43 -16.79
CA GLU A 150 18.85 -1.38 -17.85
C GLU A 150 17.67 -2.28 -17.46
N LEU A 151 17.61 -2.70 -16.20
CA LEU A 151 16.51 -3.51 -15.67
C LEU A 151 15.18 -2.75 -15.72
N LEU A 152 15.14 -1.48 -15.30
CA LEU A 152 13.94 -0.65 -15.33
C LEU A 152 13.49 -0.41 -16.77
N LYS A 153 14.41 -0.07 -17.68
CA LYS A 153 14.10 0.08 -19.10
C LYS A 153 13.48 -1.19 -19.68
N LYS A 154 14.11 -2.35 -19.45
CA LYS A 154 13.57 -3.66 -19.89
C LYS A 154 12.22 -3.97 -19.26
N SER A 155 12.02 -3.63 -17.98
CA SER A 155 10.76 -3.86 -17.28
C SER A 155 9.64 -3.01 -17.87
N TYR A 156 9.90 -1.74 -18.18
CA TYR A 156 8.95 -0.84 -18.82
C TYR A 156 8.59 -1.28 -20.25
N THR A 157 9.57 -1.71 -21.05
CA THR A 157 9.35 -2.02 -22.48
C THR A 157 8.83 -3.44 -22.73
N ASN A 158 9.24 -4.43 -21.92
CA ASN A 158 9.04 -5.84 -22.24
C ASN A 158 8.01 -6.55 -21.35
N ARG A 159 7.66 -6.01 -20.18
CA ARG A 159 6.65 -6.64 -19.31
C ARG A 159 5.25 -6.35 -19.85
N THR A 160 4.38 -7.36 -19.77
CA THR A 160 2.96 -7.22 -20.17
C THR A 160 2.10 -6.66 -19.05
N ILE A 161 2.54 -6.76 -17.80
CA ILE A 161 1.81 -6.35 -16.60
C ILE A 161 2.02 -4.84 -16.36
N SER A 162 0.93 -4.06 -16.44
CA SER A 162 0.99 -2.59 -16.30
C SER A 162 1.57 -2.12 -14.98
N LEU A 163 1.26 -2.78 -13.85
CA LEU A 163 1.77 -2.41 -12.52
C LEU A 163 3.31 -2.44 -12.46
N VAL A 164 3.92 -3.47 -13.07
CA VAL A 164 5.39 -3.62 -13.11
C VAL A 164 6.03 -2.58 -14.01
N ARG A 165 5.35 -2.19 -15.10
CA ARG A 165 5.81 -1.12 -15.99
C ARG A 165 5.73 0.24 -15.30
N LEU A 166 4.66 0.49 -14.54
CA LEU A 166 4.45 1.74 -13.81
C LEU A 166 5.50 1.91 -12.70
N GLU A 167 5.76 0.86 -11.93
CA GLU A 167 6.83 0.87 -10.92
C GLU A 167 8.21 1.13 -11.55
N ALA A 168 8.44 0.69 -12.79
CA ALA A 168 9.71 0.94 -13.47
C ALA A 168 9.92 2.41 -13.89
N LEU A 169 8.88 3.25 -13.86
CA LEU A 169 8.93 4.68 -14.18
C LEU A 169 9.11 5.58 -12.95
N ARG A 170 8.99 5.00 -11.74
CA ARG A 170 8.99 5.73 -10.48
C ARG A 170 10.39 5.89 -9.90
#